data_AF-A0A3R9L0H8-F1
#
_entry.id   AF-A0A3R9L0H8-F1
#
_cell.length_a   1.000
_cell.length_b   1.000
_cell.length_c   1.000
_cell.angle_alpha   90.00
_cell.angle_beta   90.00
_cell.angle_gamma   90.00
#
_symmetry.space_group_name_H-M   'P 1'
#
loop_
_entity.id
_entity.type
_entity.pdbx_description
1 polymer ?
#
loop_
_entity_poly.entity_id
_entity_poly.type
_entity_poly.pdbx_seq_one_letter_code
_entity_poly.pdbx_strand_id
1 'polypeptide(L)'
;METENTVSIWVGNFESKSQLDEFLTLIYDDEGEVVPSPFYESYEIDIDDIDDDLLEAEIYDLEHSNLEQMIKGASYDQTILRNLKVEGINTIIPPSNTIILLYNYHYSANVLARENTRFIGTVRYKET
;
A
#
# COMPACT_ATOMS: atom_id res chain seq x y z
N MET A 1 -3.53 -12.37 -0.98
CA MET A 1 -3.85 -13.24 -2.13
C MET A 1 -4.11 -12.37 -3.34
N GLU A 2 -3.61 -12.79 -4.50
CA GLU A 2 -3.93 -12.16 -5.78
C GLU A 2 -5.46 -12.11 -5.99
N THR A 3 -5.95 -11.01 -6.56
CA THR A 3 -7.36 -10.84 -6.91
C THR A 3 -7.50 -9.79 -8.00
N GLU A 4 -8.62 -9.76 -8.70
CA GLU A 4 -8.88 -8.68 -9.65
C GLU A 4 -9.54 -7.47 -8.97
N ASN A 5 -9.13 -6.27 -9.41
CA ASN A 5 -9.82 -5.00 -9.17
C ASN A 5 -9.91 -4.54 -7.71
N THR A 6 -9.09 -5.08 -6.79
CA THR A 6 -8.96 -4.56 -5.42
C THR A 6 -7.63 -3.86 -5.20
N VAL A 7 -7.62 -2.89 -4.29
CA VAL A 7 -6.41 -2.22 -3.83
C VAL A 7 -6.34 -2.36 -2.32
N SER A 8 -5.21 -2.83 -1.82
CA SER A 8 -4.87 -2.85 -0.41
C SER A 8 -4.05 -1.60 -0.07
N ILE A 9 -4.39 -0.95 1.04
CA ILE A 9 -3.91 0.41 1.34
C ILE A 9 -3.16 0.41 2.67
N TRP A 10 -1.96 0.97 2.65
CA TRP A 10 -1.15 1.25 3.83
C TRP A 10 -0.78 2.73 3.91
N VAL A 11 -0.52 3.17 5.14
CA VAL A 11 0.09 4.48 5.43
C VAL A 11 1.33 4.29 6.27
N GLY A 12 2.26 5.23 6.21
CA GLY A 12 3.48 5.16 7.01
C GLY A 12 4.24 6.47 7.12
N ASN A 13 5.41 6.37 7.76
CA ASN A 13 6.35 7.47 7.95
C ASN A 13 7.76 7.07 7.51
N PHE A 14 8.30 7.81 6.55
CA PHE A 14 9.64 7.61 6.01
C PHE A 14 10.41 8.93 5.98
N GLU A 15 11.71 8.89 6.22
CA GLU A 15 12.57 10.09 6.23
C GLU A 15 12.90 10.58 4.83
N SER A 16 12.83 9.71 3.83
CA SER A 16 13.17 10.05 2.45
C SER A 16 12.56 9.08 1.45
N LYS A 17 12.48 9.50 0.18
CA LYS A 17 12.09 8.64 -0.94
C LYS A 17 13.00 7.41 -1.05
N SER A 18 14.31 7.56 -0.84
CA SER A 18 15.25 6.44 -0.88
C SER A 18 14.98 5.39 0.21
N GLN A 19 14.55 5.80 1.41
CA GLN A 19 14.17 4.86 2.47
C GLN A 19 12.87 4.12 2.12
N LEU A 20 11.90 4.83 1.52
CA LEU A 20 10.68 4.21 1.02
C LEU A 20 10.97 3.21 -0.11
N ASP A 21 11.86 3.58 -1.04
CA ASP A 21 12.24 2.71 -2.15
C ASP A 21 12.95 1.45 -1.64
N GLU A 22 13.91 1.56 -0.71
CA GLU A 22 14.55 0.40 -0.08
C GLU A 22 13.54 -0.51 0.63
N PHE A 23 12.53 0.08 1.27
CA PHE A 23 11.48 -0.67 1.96
C PHE A 23 10.57 -1.46 1.01
N LEU A 24 10.39 -0.98 -0.23
CA LEU A 24 9.43 -1.54 -1.19
C LEU A 24 10.07 -2.38 -2.29
N THR A 25 11.25 -2.02 -2.77
CA THR A 25 11.87 -2.60 -3.96
C THR A 25 12.24 -4.06 -3.76
N LEU A 26 11.71 -4.92 -4.61
CA LEU A 26 12.16 -6.30 -4.78
C LEU A 26 13.54 -6.29 -5.47
N ILE A 27 14.46 -7.09 -4.94
CA ILE A 27 15.78 -7.28 -5.55
C ILE A 27 15.91 -8.73 -6.01
N TYR A 28 16.81 -8.97 -6.96
CA TYR A 28 17.10 -10.31 -7.45
C TYR A 28 18.48 -10.71 -6.99
N ASP A 29 18.62 -11.95 -6.52
CA ASP A 29 19.92 -12.50 -6.16
C ASP A 29 20.75 -12.91 -7.39
N ASP A 30 21.95 -13.44 -7.14
CA ASP A 30 22.87 -13.87 -8.21
C ASP A 30 22.32 -15.03 -9.05
N GLU A 31 21.32 -15.77 -8.55
CA GLU A 31 20.63 -16.85 -9.27
C GLU A 31 19.41 -16.34 -10.05
N GLY A 32 19.06 -15.06 -9.87
CA GLY A 32 17.89 -14.43 -10.49
C GLY A 32 16.59 -14.70 -9.73
N GLU A 33 16.67 -15.23 -8.50
CA GLU A 33 15.53 -15.43 -7.64
C GLU A 33 15.15 -14.11 -6.96
N VAL A 34 13.85 -13.85 -6.84
CA VAL A 34 13.34 -12.64 -6.20
C VAL A 34 13.50 -12.76 -4.68
N VAL A 35 14.10 -11.73 -4.09
CA VAL A 35 14.25 -11.59 -2.64
C VAL A 35 13.19 -10.60 -2.15
N PRO A 36 12.34 -11.00 -1.18
CA PRO A 36 11.30 -10.13 -0.67
C PRO A 36 11.91 -8.90 0.00
N SER A 37 11.33 -7.73 -0.27
CA SER A 37 11.70 -6.49 0.40
C SER A 37 11.12 -6.46 1.82
N PRO A 38 11.60 -5.55 2.69
CA PRO A 38 11.11 -5.42 4.06
C PRO A 38 9.58 -5.24 4.14
N PHE A 39 8.95 -4.63 3.14
CA PHE A 39 7.49 -4.51 3.06
C PHE A 39 6.79 -5.87 2.94
N TYR A 40 7.21 -6.69 1.98
CA TYR A 40 6.61 -7.99 1.73
C TYR A 40 6.83 -8.94 2.92
N GLU A 41 8.04 -8.95 3.48
CA GLU A 41 8.33 -9.71 4.71
C GLU A 41 7.49 -9.24 5.90
N SER A 42 7.40 -7.91 6.09
CA SER A 42 6.67 -7.30 7.21
C SER A 42 5.21 -7.70 7.27
N TYR A 43 4.57 -7.81 6.11
CA TYR A 43 3.15 -8.08 5.98
C TYR A 43 2.84 -9.52 5.59
N GLU A 44 3.85 -10.37 5.44
CA GLU A 44 3.70 -11.77 5.03
C GLU A 44 2.98 -11.87 3.67
N ILE A 45 3.35 -10.97 2.74
CA ILE A 45 2.82 -10.95 1.38
C ILE A 45 3.66 -11.92 0.55
N ASP A 46 2.99 -12.90 -0.04
CA ASP A 46 3.61 -13.80 -1.00
C ASP A 46 3.98 -13.03 -2.27
N ILE A 47 5.26 -13.02 -2.63
CA ILE A 47 5.78 -12.30 -3.79
C ILE A 47 5.36 -12.97 -5.11
N ASP A 48 5.06 -14.26 -5.09
CA ASP A 48 4.57 -15.00 -6.27
C ASP A 48 3.15 -14.57 -6.68
N ASP A 49 2.40 -13.92 -5.77
CA ASP A 49 1.06 -13.37 -6.00
C ASP A 49 1.09 -11.93 -6.55
N ILE A 50 2.27 -11.32 -6.72
CA ILE A 50 2.42 -9.88 -6.98
C ILE A 50 3.06 -9.61 -8.34
N ASP A 51 2.48 -8.64 -9.04
CA ASP A 51 3.10 -7.96 -10.17
C ASP A 51 3.70 -6.63 -9.66
N ASP A 52 5.00 -6.42 -9.87
CA ASP A 52 5.73 -5.26 -9.34
C ASP A 52 5.25 -3.93 -9.96
N ASP A 53 4.63 -3.96 -11.15
CA ASP A 53 3.99 -2.80 -11.77
C ASP A 53 2.67 -2.40 -11.08
N LEU A 54 2.17 -3.21 -10.13
CA LEU A 54 0.92 -2.97 -9.40
C LEU A 54 1.11 -2.36 -8.01
N LEU A 55 2.33 -1.90 -7.70
CA LEU A 55 2.64 -1.14 -6.50
C LEU A 55 2.75 0.35 -6.82
N GLU A 56 1.92 1.17 -6.18
CA GLU A 56 2.00 2.64 -6.24
C GLU A 56 2.29 3.18 -4.83
N ALA A 57 3.29 4.05 -4.70
CA ALA A 57 3.63 4.65 -3.41
C ALA A 57 4.13 6.08 -3.57
N GLU A 58 3.72 6.95 -2.66
CA GLU A 58 4.07 8.36 -2.63
C GLU A 58 4.50 8.78 -1.23
N ILE A 59 5.53 9.63 -1.16
CA ILE A 59 6.00 10.30 0.06
C ILE A 59 5.73 11.80 -0.04
N TYR A 60 5.20 12.39 1.03
CA TYR A 60 4.83 13.80 1.11
C TYR A 60 5.79 14.56 2.01
N ASP A 61 6.03 15.84 1.69
CA ASP A 61 6.85 16.74 2.53
C ASP A 61 6.27 16.99 3.93
N LEU A 62 4.96 16.80 4.09
CA LEU A 62 4.22 17.03 5.34
C LEU A 62 3.41 15.79 5.71
N GLU A 63 3.26 15.55 7.00
CA GLU A 63 2.35 14.52 7.51
C GLU A 63 0.89 14.90 7.31
N HIS A 64 0.07 13.90 7.00
CA HIS A 64 -1.38 14.00 6.83
C HIS A 64 -2.07 13.09 7.84
N SER A 65 -3.18 13.55 8.42
CA SER A 65 -4.04 12.73 9.31
C SER A 65 -5.37 12.35 8.64
N ASN A 66 -5.49 12.62 7.34
CA ASN A 66 -6.67 12.35 6.54
C ASN A 66 -6.27 11.55 5.30
N LEU A 67 -6.71 10.29 5.24
CA LEU A 67 -6.42 9.37 4.15
C LEU A 67 -6.96 9.89 2.81
N GLU A 68 -8.08 10.62 2.80
CA GLU A 68 -8.64 11.17 1.56
C GLU A 68 -7.72 12.20 0.90
N GLN A 69 -6.87 12.89 1.68
CA GLN A 69 -5.88 13.81 1.12
C GLN A 69 -4.73 13.07 0.46
N MET A 70 -4.31 11.95 1.05
CA MET A 70 -3.20 11.14 0.52
C MET A 70 -3.62 10.34 -0.72
N ILE A 71 -4.87 9.89 -0.81
CA ILE A 71 -5.33 9.14 -1.99
C ILE A 71 -5.51 10.04 -3.23
N LYS A 72 -5.71 11.35 -3.06
CA LYS A 72 -5.91 12.26 -4.20
C LYS A 72 -4.67 12.29 -5.09
N GLY A 73 -4.88 12.02 -6.38
CA GLY A 73 -3.80 11.96 -7.36
C GLY A 73 -3.22 10.56 -7.57
N ALA A 74 -3.58 9.58 -6.73
CA ALA A 74 -3.28 8.19 -6.99
C ALA A 74 -4.12 7.62 -8.14
N SER A 75 -3.70 6.50 -8.69
CA SER A 75 -4.51 5.79 -9.70
C SER A 75 -5.88 5.42 -9.13
N TYR A 76 -6.95 5.67 -9.91
CA TYR A 76 -8.34 5.38 -9.53
C TYR A 76 -8.83 6.07 -8.25
N ASP A 77 -8.20 7.18 -7.84
CA ASP A 77 -8.50 7.90 -6.59
C ASP A 77 -10.00 8.10 -6.32
N GLN A 78 -10.78 8.51 -7.33
CA GLN A 78 -12.22 8.75 -7.20
C GLN A 78 -12.99 7.48 -6.80
N THR A 79 -12.66 6.33 -7.41
CA THR A 79 -13.31 5.05 -7.12
C THR A 79 -12.89 4.51 -5.76
N ILE A 80 -11.61 4.61 -5.44
CA ILE A 80 -11.07 4.20 -4.14
C ILE A 80 -11.73 5.01 -3.02
N LEU A 81 -11.76 6.34 -3.13
CA LEU A 81 -12.39 7.24 -2.15
C LEU A 81 -13.89 6.96 -1.98
N ARG A 82 -14.61 6.69 -3.08
CA ARG A 82 -16.02 6.29 -3.02
C ARG A 82 -16.17 5.00 -2.23
N ASN A 83 -15.38 3.98 -2.56
CA ASN A 83 -15.56 2.65 -1.99
C ASN A 83 -15.08 2.57 -0.54
N LEU A 84 -14.07 3.34 -0.13
CA LEU A 84 -13.73 3.54 1.29
C LEU A 84 -14.93 4.04 2.10
N LYS A 85 -15.72 4.97 1.55
CA LYS A 85 -16.93 5.49 2.20
C LYS A 85 -18.04 4.45 2.26
N VAL A 86 -18.23 3.68 1.18
CA VAL A 86 -19.23 2.59 1.12
C VAL A 86 -18.93 1.50 2.14
N GLU A 87 -17.67 1.08 2.25
CA GLU A 87 -17.21 0.06 3.19
C GLU A 87 -17.07 0.58 4.64
N GLY A 88 -17.31 1.87 4.88
CA GLY A 88 -17.24 2.48 6.21
C GLY A 88 -15.82 2.50 6.80
N ILE A 89 -14.79 2.47 5.95
CA ILE A 89 -13.39 2.51 6.39
C ILE A 89 -13.06 3.91 6.90
N ASN A 90 -12.54 3.99 8.12
CA ASN A 90 -12.20 5.26 8.75
C ASN A 90 -11.05 5.95 8.00
N THR A 91 -11.29 7.17 7.53
CA THR A 91 -10.29 7.98 6.82
C THR A 91 -9.47 8.89 7.75
N ILE A 92 -9.79 8.92 9.05
CA ILE A 92 -8.95 9.56 10.07
C ILE A 92 -7.84 8.57 10.47
N ILE A 93 -6.61 8.91 10.12
CA ILE A 93 -5.43 8.07 10.29
C ILE A 93 -4.42 8.73 11.24
N PRO A 94 -3.48 7.98 11.83
CA PRO A 94 -2.31 8.58 12.47
C PRO A 94 -1.56 9.51 11.50
N PRO A 95 -0.92 10.60 11.97
CA PRO A 95 -0.06 11.42 11.14
C PRO A 95 0.93 10.55 10.35
N SER A 96 0.83 10.63 9.03
CA SER A 96 1.56 9.79 8.10
C SER A 96 2.03 10.63 6.92
N ASN A 97 3.27 10.46 6.48
CA ASN A 97 3.81 11.15 5.31
C ASN A 97 3.90 10.25 4.07
N THR A 98 3.45 9.00 4.14
CA THR A 98 3.57 8.05 3.04
C THR A 98 2.28 7.26 2.86
N ILE A 99 1.90 7.03 1.60
CA ILE A 99 0.84 6.08 1.23
C ILE A 99 1.43 5.00 0.32
N ILE A 100 0.97 3.76 0.51
CA ILE A 100 1.33 2.60 -0.32
C ILE A 100 0.04 1.92 -0.74
N LEU A 101 -0.09 1.66 -2.03
CA LEU A 101 -1.25 1.09 -2.70
C LEU A 101 -0.78 -0.14 -3.48
N LEU A 102 -1.29 -1.31 -3.10
CA LEU A 102 -1.02 -2.56 -3.82
C LEU A 102 -2.28 -3.00 -4.54
N TYR A 103 -2.27 -2.86 -5.86
CA TYR A 103 -3.39 -3.21 -6.73
C TYR A 103 -3.42 -4.71 -7.04
N ASN A 104 -4.60 -5.20 -7.41
CA ASN A 104 -4.92 -6.61 -7.64
C ASN A 104 -4.47 -7.56 -6.52
N TYR A 105 -4.45 -7.05 -5.30
CA TYR A 105 -4.10 -7.85 -4.14
C TYR A 105 -5.07 -7.57 -3.01
N HIS A 106 -5.62 -8.65 -2.45
CA HIS A 106 -6.45 -8.60 -1.27
C HIS A 106 -5.60 -9.00 -0.07
N TYR A 107 -5.23 -8.01 0.74
CA TYR A 107 -4.55 -8.25 2.00
C TYR A 107 -5.57 -8.56 3.10
N SER A 108 -5.50 -9.76 3.66
CA SER A 108 -6.43 -10.25 4.69
C SER A 108 -6.11 -9.76 6.11
N ALA A 109 -5.30 -8.69 6.24
CA ALA A 109 -5.01 -8.01 7.50
C ALA A 109 -4.34 -8.89 8.59
N ASN A 110 -3.52 -9.86 8.21
CA ASN A 110 -2.78 -10.72 9.16
C ASN A 110 -1.89 -9.89 10.11
N VAL A 111 -1.29 -8.82 9.57
CA VAL A 111 -0.49 -7.85 10.29
C VAL A 111 -1.09 -6.46 10.08
N LEU A 112 -1.63 -5.85 11.13
CA LEU A 112 -2.27 -4.54 11.03
C LEU A 112 -1.27 -3.37 11.01
N ALA A 113 -0.13 -3.51 11.69
CA ALA A 113 0.88 -2.45 11.75
C ALA A 113 2.27 -3.01 12.07
N ARG A 114 3.28 -2.30 11.58
CA ARG A 114 4.69 -2.40 11.96
C ARG A 114 5.16 -1.03 12.48
N GLU A 115 6.44 -0.90 12.85
CA GLU A 115 6.95 0.31 13.50
C GLU A 115 6.62 1.60 12.72
N ASN A 116 6.81 1.59 11.41
CA ASN A 116 6.68 2.77 10.56
C ASN A 116 5.50 2.71 9.58
N THR A 117 4.74 1.61 9.52
CA THR A 117 3.64 1.43 8.56
C THR A 117 2.40 0.77 9.19
N ARG A 118 1.23 1.04 8.62
CA ARG A 118 -0.05 0.52 9.07
C ARG A 118 -0.96 0.21 7.88
N PHE A 119 -1.57 -0.96 7.91
CA PHE A 119 -2.65 -1.33 6.99
C PHE A 119 -3.95 -0.61 7.36
N ILE A 120 -4.62 -0.03 6.36
CA ILE A 120 -5.90 0.69 6.54
C ILE A 120 -7.09 -0.15 6.09
N GLY A 121 -6.96 -0.85 4.97
CA GLY A 121 -8.05 -1.65 4.42
C GLY A 121 -7.84 -1.99 2.96
N THR A 122 -8.77 -2.80 2.44
CA THR A 122 -8.82 -3.18 1.03
C THR A 122 -10.18 -2.81 0.46
N VAL A 123 -10.20 -2.16 -0.71
CA VAL A 123 -11.44 -1.79 -1.42
C VAL A 123 -11.32 -2.12 -2.90
N ARG A 124 -12.45 -2.14 -3.62
CA ARG A 124 -12.42 -2.22 -5.09
C ARG A 124 -12.00 -0.87 -5.69
N TYR A 125 -11.18 -0.89 -6.73
CA TYR A 125 -10.75 0.32 -7.47
C TYR A 125 -11.30 0.39 -8.91
N LYS A 126 -11.85 -0.71 -9.42
CA LYS A 126 -12.62 -0.77 -10.67
C LYS A 126 -13.96 -1.47 -10.45
N GLU A 127 -14.99 -1.01 -11.15
CA GLU A 127 -16.26 -1.72 -11.25
C GLU A 127 -16.13 -2.84 -12.30
N THR A 128 -16.78 -3.97 -12.05
CA THR A 128 -16.93 -5.11 -12.98
C THR A 128 -18.13 -4.92 -13.89
#